data_AF-A0A087UM69-F1
#
_entry.id   AF-A0A087UM69-F1
#
_cell.length_a   1.000
_cell.length_b   1.000
_cell.length_c   1.000
_cell.angle_alpha   90.00
_cell.angle_beta   90.00
_cell.angle_gamma   90.00
#
_symmetry.space_group_name_H-M   'P 1'
#
loop_
_entity.id
_entity.type
_entity.pdbx_description
1 polymer ?
#
loop_
_entity_poly.entity_id
_entity_poly.type
_entity_poly.pdbx_seq_one_letter_code
_entity_poly.pdbx_strand_id
1 'polypeptide(L)'
;MCPVQFGIWEITIDLLSSFGSLKFLNDIYSISLEAKYTDDDGERASANLLAYASFTPSNRHIQVTTSTKSPRVGEYIIFHVRADYYVEQFSYLIMSKGIILLSGVEEMPASIKTFAVSLSSEMAPTATIVVYDIAREGEVVADSLMFPVDGISKNNFTVMLNNKKDKTGETIEVIVKGQPGTYVGLSAVDHVLHNMRTGSDLSPAEVLEKMNTFDENRNSTLTFSWKSRG
;
A
#
# COMPACT_ATOMS: atom_id res chain seq x y z
N MET A 1 -20.18 -20.12 15.86
CA MET A 1 -18.73 -20.18 15.62
C MET A 1 -18.48 -19.52 14.28
N CYS A 2 -18.21 -18.21 14.29
CA CYS A 2 -17.86 -17.49 13.07
C CYS A 2 -16.38 -17.70 12.78
N PRO A 3 -15.99 -18.03 11.53
CA PRO A 3 -14.59 -18.15 11.17
C PRO A 3 -13.93 -16.78 11.28
N VAL A 4 -12.81 -16.73 12.01
CA VAL A 4 -11.96 -15.55 12.14
C VAL A 4 -11.38 -15.26 10.77
N GLN A 5 -11.99 -14.32 10.05
CA GLN A 5 -11.48 -13.83 8.79
C GLN A 5 -10.34 -12.86 9.12
N PHE A 6 -9.09 -13.28 8.93
CA PHE A 6 -7.92 -12.40 9.02
C PHE A 6 -8.12 -11.25 8.03
N GLY A 7 -8.46 -10.08 8.57
CA GLY A 7 -8.87 -8.93 7.79
C GLY A 7 -8.30 -7.66 8.39
N ILE A 8 -7.87 -6.74 7.54
CA ILE A 8 -7.58 -5.36 7.90
C ILE A 8 -8.88 -4.76 8.45
N TRP A 9 -8.86 -4.27 9.69
CA TRP A 9 -10.02 -3.62 10.31
C TRP A 9 -9.99 -2.13 9.98
N GLU A 10 -11.03 -1.65 9.30
CA GLU A 10 -11.24 -0.22 8.99
C GLU A 10 -12.18 0.39 10.04
N ILE A 11 -11.69 1.33 10.85
CA ILE A 11 -12.51 2.07 11.82
C ILE A 11 -12.63 3.50 11.32
N THR A 12 -13.87 3.94 11.04
CA THR A 12 -14.18 5.34 10.75
C THR A 12 -14.71 6.00 12.01
N ILE A 13 -14.00 7.02 12.51
CA ILE A 13 -14.42 7.80 13.67
C ILE A 13 -14.96 9.14 13.18
N ASP A 14 -16.24 9.40 13.44
CA ASP A 14 -16.82 10.73 13.23
C ASP A 14 -16.62 11.57 14.50
N LEU A 15 -15.70 12.54 14.40
CA LEU A 15 -15.38 13.45 15.51
C LEU A 15 -16.46 14.52 15.71
N LEU A 16 -17.23 14.86 14.68
CA LEU A 16 -18.31 15.84 14.76
C LEU A 16 -19.48 15.32 15.59
N SER A 17 -19.86 14.05 15.38
CA SER A 17 -20.89 13.40 16.20
C SER A 17 -20.46 13.23 17.65
N SER A 18 -19.16 13.05 17.89
CA SER A 18 -18.61 12.74 19.21
C SER A 18 -18.40 13.99 20.08
N PHE A 19 -18.02 15.12 19.47
CA PHE A 19 -17.69 16.36 20.20
C PHE A 19 -18.74 17.48 20.04
N GLY A 20 -19.73 17.32 19.15
CA GLY A 20 -20.93 18.16 19.06
C GLY A 20 -20.71 19.62 18.62
N SER A 21 -19.48 20.10 18.49
CA SER A 21 -19.17 21.48 18.06
C SER A 21 -17.81 21.60 17.37
N LEU A 22 -17.79 22.33 16.25
CA LEU A 22 -16.59 22.64 15.46
C LEU A 22 -15.57 23.51 16.20
N LYS A 23 -15.99 24.26 17.24
CA LYS A 23 -15.05 25.10 18.02
C LYS A 23 -14.01 24.27 18.78
N PHE A 24 -14.43 23.13 19.34
CA PHE A 24 -13.49 22.25 20.07
C PHE A 24 -12.57 21.49 19.14
N LEU A 25 -12.99 21.24 17.89
CA LEU A 25 -12.20 20.53 16.89
C LEU A 25 -11.02 21.37 16.37
N ASN A 26 -11.15 22.70 16.34
CA ASN A 26 -10.08 23.59 15.92
C ASN A 26 -8.92 23.69 16.92
N ASP A 27 -9.15 23.37 18.19
CA ASP A 27 -8.12 23.44 19.25
C ASP A 27 -7.39 22.09 19.47
N ILE A 28 -7.67 21.08 18.64
CA ILE A 28 -7.05 19.75 18.76
C ILE A 28 -5.63 19.77 18.19
N TYR A 29 -4.64 19.63 19.06
CA TYR A 29 -3.23 19.59 18.68
C TYR A 29 -2.70 18.17 18.42
N SER A 30 -3.31 17.17 19.05
CA SER A 30 -2.95 15.76 18.87
C SER A 30 -4.10 14.80 19.15
N ILE A 31 -4.05 13.64 18.50
CA ILE A 31 -4.96 12.51 18.69
C ILE A 31 -4.13 11.32 19.16
N SER A 32 -4.50 10.71 20.29
CA SER A 32 -3.91 9.45 20.75
C SER A 32 -4.91 8.31 20.51
N LEU A 33 -4.54 7.36 19.68
CA LEU A 33 -5.28 6.13 19.43
C LEU A 33 -4.68 4.99 20.25
N GLU A 34 -5.49 4.29 21.04
CA GLU A 34 -5.08 3.09 21.77
C GLU A 34 -5.96 1.91 21.33
N ALA A 35 -5.32 0.88 20.76
CA ALA A 35 -5.97 -0.37 20.40
C ALA A 35 -5.58 -1.44 21.43
N LYS A 36 -6.57 -2.14 21.98
CA LYS A 36 -6.37 -3.25 22.93
C LYS A 36 -7.04 -4.51 22.37
N TYR A 37 -6.25 -5.56 22.24
CA TYR A 37 -6.69 -6.90 21.90
C TYR A 37 -6.53 -7.81 23.11
N THR A 38 -7.51 -8.69 23.33
CA THR A 38 -7.46 -9.70 24.37
C THR A 38 -7.86 -11.04 23.74
N ASP A 39 -7.03 -12.05 23.90
CA ASP A 39 -7.29 -13.41 23.43
C ASP A 39 -8.19 -14.17 24.43
N ASP A 40 -8.79 -15.26 24.00
CA ASP A 40 -9.64 -16.13 24.82
C ASP A 40 -8.86 -16.75 26.00
N ASP A 41 -7.53 -16.90 25.85
CA ASP A 41 -6.60 -17.35 26.90
C ASP A 41 -6.20 -16.24 27.90
N GLY A 42 -6.69 -15.01 27.73
CA GLY A 42 -6.46 -13.88 28.62
C GLY A 42 -5.21 -13.05 28.32
N GLU A 43 -4.45 -13.42 27.27
CA GLU A 43 -3.31 -12.64 26.78
C GLU A 43 -3.76 -11.30 26.20
N ARG A 44 -3.03 -10.23 26.51
CA ARG A 44 -3.37 -8.86 26.09
C ARG A 44 -2.27 -8.27 25.23
N ALA A 45 -2.66 -7.77 24.06
CA ALA A 45 -1.81 -6.94 23.23
C ALA A 45 -2.39 -5.52 23.17
N SER A 46 -1.54 -4.51 23.29
CA SER A 46 -1.96 -3.12 23.13
C SER A 46 -1.02 -2.37 22.19
N ALA A 47 -1.58 -1.54 21.33
CA ALA A 47 -0.83 -0.65 20.44
C ALA A 47 -1.32 0.79 20.65
N ASN A 48 -0.37 1.72 20.75
CA ASN A 48 -0.64 3.14 20.92
C ASN A 48 -0.09 3.92 19.72
N LEU A 49 -0.87 4.86 19.20
CA LEU A 49 -0.49 5.75 18.11
C LEU A 49 -0.79 7.19 18.52
N LEU A 50 0.22 8.07 18.47
CA LEU A 50 0.06 9.50 18.70
C LEU A 50 0.20 10.24 17.37
N ALA A 51 -0.88 10.84 16.90
CA ALA A 51 -0.93 11.69 15.71
C ALA A 51 -1.00 13.16 16.13
N TYR A 52 -0.33 14.05 15.39
CA TYR A 52 -0.36 15.49 15.59
C TYR A 52 -1.14 16.15 14.46
N ALA A 53 -1.79 17.28 14.75
CA ALA A 53 -2.41 18.10 13.71
C ALA A 53 -1.32 18.65 12.76
N SER A 54 -1.63 18.71 11.48
CA SER A 54 -0.75 19.34 10.49
C SER A 54 -0.62 20.83 10.80
N PHE A 55 0.62 21.32 10.90
CA PHE A 55 0.89 22.73 11.14
C PHE A 55 1.34 23.41 9.86
N THR A 56 0.56 24.39 9.40
CA THR A 56 0.96 25.34 8.35
C THR A 56 0.89 26.78 8.88
N PRO A 57 1.91 27.63 8.62
CA PRO A 57 1.91 29.02 9.10
C PRO A 57 0.68 29.84 8.72
N SER A 58 0.10 29.58 7.55
CA SER A 58 -1.12 30.26 7.09
C SER A 58 -2.42 29.51 7.41
N ASN A 59 -2.34 28.36 8.11
CA ASN A 59 -3.46 27.48 8.38
C ASN A 59 -4.21 27.01 7.10
N ARG A 60 -3.47 26.85 6.00
CA ARG A 60 -3.95 26.29 4.74
C ARG A 60 -3.61 24.82 4.65
N HIS A 61 -4.54 24.02 4.15
CA HIS A 61 -4.42 22.58 4.06
C HIS A 61 -4.88 22.09 2.70
N ILE A 62 -4.11 21.16 2.14
CA ILE A 62 -4.50 20.33 1.02
C ILE A 62 -4.57 18.90 1.52
N GLN A 63 -5.52 18.12 1.03
CA GLN A 63 -5.69 16.74 1.42
C GLN A 63 -5.92 15.88 0.18
N VAL A 64 -5.18 14.77 0.06
CA VAL A 64 -5.39 13.76 -0.96
C VAL A 64 -6.00 12.50 -0.35
N THR A 65 -7.07 12.00 -0.97
CA THR A 65 -7.75 10.76 -0.59
C THR A 65 -8.02 9.92 -1.83
N THR A 66 -8.26 8.62 -1.64
CA THR A 66 -8.62 7.70 -2.72
C THR A 66 -9.92 6.99 -2.41
N SER A 67 -10.76 6.79 -3.43
CA SER A 67 -11.94 5.93 -3.35
C SER A 67 -11.65 4.49 -3.81
N THR A 68 -10.45 4.24 -4.34
CA THR A 68 -10.06 2.94 -4.91
C THR A 68 -9.49 2.03 -3.83
N LYS A 69 -10.24 0.98 -3.44
CA LYS A 69 -9.80 0.04 -2.37
C LYS A 69 -8.78 -1.00 -2.82
N SER A 70 -8.82 -1.42 -4.09
CA SER A 70 -7.96 -2.48 -4.62
C SER A 70 -7.37 -2.09 -5.98
N PRO A 71 -6.42 -1.14 -6.00
CA PRO A 71 -5.75 -0.71 -7.23
C PRO A 71 -4.92 -1.84 -7.86
N ARG A 72 -5.20 -2.15 -9.13
CA ARG A 72 -4.50 -3.19 -9.91
C ARG A 72 -3.75 -2.60 -11.10
N VAL A 73 -2.61 -3.20 -11.44
CA VAL A 73 -1.82 -2.75 -12.60
C VAL A 73 -2.63 -2.86 -13.89
N GLY A 74 -2.66 -1.79 -14.68
CA GLY A 74 -3.44 -1.68 -15.92
C GLY A 74 -4.86 -1.14 -15.74
N GLU A 75 -5.30 -0.93 -14.49
CA GLU A 75 -6.50 -0.17 -14.17
C GLU A 75 -6.15 1.27 -13.81
N TYR A 76 -7.16 2.05 -13.44
CA TYR A 76 -7.00 3.43 -12.99
C TYR A 76 -7.31 3.55 -11.51
N ILE A 77 -6.51 4.32 -10.79
CA ILE A 77 -6.80 4.76 -9.42
C ILE A 77 -7.41 6.15 -9.46
N ILE A 78 -8.44 6.39 -8.64
CA ILE A 78 -9.13 7.68 -8.54
C ILE A 78 -8.67 8.40 -7.28
N PHE A 79 -8.11 9.59 -7.46
CA PHE A 79 -7.72 10.49 -6.38
C PHE A 79 -8.69 11.66 -6.25
N HIS A 80 -8.96 12.03 -5.00
CA HIS A 80 -9.73 13.21 -4.63
C HIS A 80 -8.82 14.16 -3.85
N VAL A 81 -8.58 15.33 -4.41
CA VAL A 81 -7.81 16.40 -3.79
C VAL A 81 -8.79 17.45 -3.30
N ARG A 82 -8.69 17.82 -2.02
CA ARG A 82 -9.48 18.84 -1.37
C ARG A 82 -8.57 19.91 -0.78
N ALA A 83 -8.94 21.17 -0.94
CA ALA A 83 -8.24 22.29 -0.31
C ALA A 83 -9.24 23.15 0.48
N ASP A 84 -8.80 23.71 1.61
CA ASP A 84 -9.57 24.67 2.41
C ASP A 84 -9.36 26.14 1.96
N TYR A 85 -8.62 26.34 0.87
CA TYR A 85 -8.32 27.64 0.26
C TYR A 85 -8.47 27.59 -1.27
N TYR A 86 -8.38 28.75 -1.92
CA TYR A 86 -8.42 28.84 -3.38
C TYR A 86 -7.09 28.41 -3.99
N VAL A 87 -7.13 27.37 -4.83
CA VAL A 87 -6.01 26.81 -5.58
C VAL A 87 -6.36 26.88 -7.06
N GLU A 88 -5.57 27.56 -7.89
CA GLU A 88 -5.83 27.63 -9.33
C GLU A 88 -5.43 26.31 -10.02
N GLN A 89 -4.25 25.81 -9.66
CA GLN A 89 -3.69 24.56 -10.13
C GLN A 89 -2.85 23.95 -9.01
N PHE A 90 -2.83 22.63 -8.90
CA PHE A 90 -1.90 21.92 -8.01
C PHE A 90 -1.00 21.01 -8.83
N SER A 91 0.21 20.79 -8.32
CA SER A 91 1.13 19.81 -8.87
C SER A 91 1.02 18.50 -8.10
N TYR A 92 1.23 17.39 -8.80
CA TYR A 92 1.30 16.09 -8.16
C TYR A 92 2.48 15.29 -8.72
N LEU A 93 3.01 14.40 -7.89
CA LEU A 93 4.05 13.45 -8.24
C LEU A 93 3.74 12.09 -7.63
N ILE A 94 4.00 11.04 -8.40
CA ILE A 94 3.85 9.65 -7.95
C ILE A 94 5.24 9.05 -7.87
N MET A 95 5.54 8.50 -6.71
CA MET A 95 6.82 7.87 -6.39
C MET A 95 6.62 6.42 -5.98
N SER A 96 7.58 5.57 -6.30
CA SER A 96 7.70 4.21 -5.78
C SER A 96 9.18 3.86 -5.70
N LYS A 97 9.62 3.08 -4.70
CA LYS A 97 11.03 2.66 -4.56
C LYS A 97 12.03 3.82 -4.58
N GLY A 98 11.62 4.98 -4.06
CA GLY A 98 12.43 6.19 -4.02
C GLY A 98 12.66 6.93 -5.34
N ILE A 99 11.99 6.54 -6.43
CA ILE A 99 12.05 7.24 -7.73
C ILE A 99 10.70 7.88 -8.08
N ILE A 100 10.74 9.00 -8.81
CA ILE A 100 9.55 9.65 -9.36
C ILE A 100 9.19 8.96 -10.67
N LEU A 101 7.98 8.40 -10.72
CA LEU A 101 7.46 7.68 -11.89
C LEU A 101 6.59 8.59 -12.78
N LEU A 102 5.80 9.46 -12.16
CA LEU A 102 4.87 10.36 -12.85
C LEU A 102 4.89 11.72 -12.16
N SER A 103 4.79 12.78 -12.94
CA SER A 103 4.47 14.12 -12.45
C SER A 103 3.47 14.80 -13.37
N GLY A 104 2.65 15.69 -12.82
CA GLY A 104 1.66 16.42 -13.57
C GLY A 104 1.14 17.63 -12.82
N VAL A 105 0.36 18.44 -13.52
CA VAL A 105 -0.33 19.60 -12.98
C VAL A 105 -1.80 19.46 -13.34
N GLU A 106 -2.67 19.70 -12.36
CA GLU A 106 -4.11 19.65 -12.52
C GLU A 106 -4.72 20.99 -12.11
N GLU A 107 -5.62 21.50 -12.95
CA GLU A 107 -6.42 22.67 -12.62
C GLU A 107 -7.48 22.32 -11.57
N MET A 108 -7.67 23.21 -10.60
CA MET A 108 -8.59 23.03 -9.47
C MET A 108 -9.57 24.20 -9.37
N PRO A 109 -10.51 24.34 -10.32
CA PRO A 109 -11.44 25.48 -10.33
C PRO A 109 -12.42 25.47 -9.14
N ALA A 110 -12.54 24.35 -8.42
CA ALA A 110 -13.38 24.18 -7.23
C ALA A 110 -12.55 23.66 -6.05
N SER A 111 -13.06 23.79 -4.83
CA SER A 111 -12.39 23.32 -3.60
C SER A 111 -12.13 21.81 -3.54
N ILE A 112 -12.67 21.04 -4.49
CA ILE A 112 -12.40 19.61 -4.65
C ILE A 112 -12.16 19.30 -6.13
N LYS A 113 -11.07 18.61 -6.44
CA LYS A 113 -10.76 18.06 -7.76
C LYS A 113 -10.63 16.54 -7.67
N THR A 114 -11.23 15.84 -8.61
CA THR A 114 -11.08 14.39 -8.76
C THR A 114 -10.42 14.09 -10.09
N PHE A 115 -9.42 13.23 -10.09
CA PHE A 115 -8.72 12.81 -11.30
C PHE A 115 -8.30 11.33 -11.20
N ALA A 116 -8.08 10.72 -12.35
CA ALA A 116 -7.72 9.31 -12.45
C ALA A 116 -6.31 9.16 -13.00
N VAL A 117 -5.55 8.21 -12.45
CA VAL A 117 -4.19 7.91 -12.91
C VAL A 117 -4.08 6.43 -13.27
N SER A 118 -3.49 6.12 -14.42
CA SER A 118 -3.23 4.74 -14.86
C SER A 118 -2.14 4.09 -14.01
N LEU A 119 -2.41 2.89 -13.50
CA LEU A 119 -1.47 2.14 -12.67
C LEU A 119 -0.51 1.33 -13.54
N SER A 120 0.79 1.62 -13.41
CA SER A 120 1.87 0.88 -14.06
C SER A 120 2.44 -0.21 -13.13
N SER A 121 3.05 -1.26 -13.70
CA SER A 121 3.73 -2.31 -12.92
C SER A 121 4.91 -1.77 -12.11
N GLU A 122 5.48 -0.63 -12.51
CA GLU A 122 6.59 0.01 -11.80
C GLU A 122 6.16 0.56 -10.43
N MET A 123 4.86 0.85 -10.25
CA MET A 123 4.25 1.34 -9.01
C MET A 123 4.02 0.25 -7.96
N ALA A 124 4.21 -1.03 -8.31
CA ALA A 124 4.08 -2.14 -7.37
C ALA A 124 5.36 -2.36 -6.55
N PRO A 125 5.28 -2.79 -5.27
CA PRO A 125 4.07 -3.18 -4.55
C PRO A 125 3.34 -2.04 -3.85
N THR A 126 4.01 -0.90 -3.68
CA THR A 126 3.50 0.27 -2.97
C THR A 126 3.94 1.52 -3.71
N ALA A 127 3.05 2.50 -3.82
CA ALA A 127 3.34 3.81 -4.39
C ALA A 127 2.78 4.92 -3.51
N THR A 128 3.43 6.09 -3.59
CA THR A 128 3.05 7.29 -2.84
C THR A 128 2.78 8.40 -3.83
N ILE A 129 1.57 8.96 -3.78
CA ILE A 129 1.26 10.23 -4.43
C ILE A 129 1.56 11.36 -3.45
N VAL A 130 2.20 12.41 -3.94
CA VAL A 130 2.36 13.68 -3.23
C VAL A 130 1.69 14.75 -4.07
N VAL A 131 0.82 15.53 -3.44
CA VAL A 131 0.14 16.66 -4.04
C VAL A 131 0.62 17.91 -3.33
N TYR A 132 0.98 18.94 -4.08
CA TYR A 132 1.46 20.19 -3.52
C TYR A 132 1.04 21.41 -4.35
N ASP A 133 0.87 22.53 -3.67
CA ASP A 133 0.65 23.84 -4.24
C ASP A 133 1.70 24.82 -3.71
N ILE A 134 2.07 25.79 -4.54
CA ILE A 134 2.97 26.88 -4.17
C ILE A 134 2.13 28.15 -4.12
N ALA A 135 1.76 28.55 -2.92
CA ALA A 135 0.97 29.74 -2.70
C ALA A 135 1.76 31.01 -3.07
N ARG A 136 1.05 32.11 -3.37
CA ARG A 136 1.65 33.40 -3.79
C ARG A 136 2.66 34.00 -2.82
N GLU A 137 2.63 33.58 -1.56
CA GLU A 137 3.53 34.04 -0.50
C GLU A 137 4.80 33.17 -0.36
N GLY A 138 5.01 32.22 -1.28
CA GLY A 138 6.15 31.29 -1.26
C GLY A 138 5.99 30.14 -0.26
N GLU A 139 4.81 30.01 0.35
CA GLU A 139 4.46 28.88 1.20
C GLU A 139 4.13 27.66 0.33
N VAL A 140 4.72 26.52 0.71
CA VAL A 140 4.45 25.23 0.07
C VAL A 140 3.48 24.46 0.96
N VAL A 141 2.30 24.17 0.43
CA VAL A 141 1.29 23.35 1.11
C VAL A 141 1.25 22.01 0.38
N ALA A 142 1.46 20.92 1.10
CA ALA A 142 1.58 19.59 0.51
C ALA A 142 0.92 18.53 1.38
N ASP A 143 0.45 17.46 0.73
CA ASP A 143 -0.04 16.26 1.37
C ASP A 143 0.39 15.02 0.56
N SER A 144 0.43 13.87 1.22
CA SER A 144 0.85 12.62 0.61
C SER A 144 -0.04 11.46 1.01
N LEU A 145 -0.34 10.59 0.05
CA LEU A 145 -1.09 9.36 0.26
C LEU A 145 -0.28 8.19 -0.29
N MET A 146 0.02 7.25 0.59
CA MET A 146 0.59 5.96 0.21
C MET A 146 -0.53 4.97 -0.05
N PHE A 147 -0.44 4.21 -1.14
CA PHE A 147 -1.41 3.20 -1.52
C PHE A 147 -0.69 1.93 -2.00
N PRO A 148 -1.20 0.73 -1.62
CA PRO A 148 -0.69 -0.52 -2.17
C PRO A 148 -1.05 -0.60 -3.65
N VAL A 149 -0.29 -1.33 -4.45
CA VAL A 149 -0.62 -1.63 -5.85
C VAL A 149 -0.46 -3.13 -6.06
N ASP A 150 -1.54 -3.79 -6.46
CA ASP A 150 -1.49 -5.20 -6.81
C ASP A 150 -0.78 -5.37 -8.15
N GLY A 151 0.50 -5.70 -8.05
CA GLY A 151 1.39 -5.98 -9.17
C GLY A 151 1.79 -7.43 -9.27
N ILE A 152 0.94 -8.38 -8.86
CA ILE A 152 1.21 -9.81 -9.10
C ILE A 152 1.63 -9.97 -10.56
N SER A 153 2.88 -10.43 -10.73
CA SER A 153 3.66 -10.44 -11.97
C SER A 153 2.78 -10.69 -13.20
N LYS A 154 2.59 -9.65 -14.03
CA LYS A 154 2.00 -9.78 -15.37
C LYS A 154 2.81 -10.66 -16.32
N ASN A 155 3.99 -11.11 -15.89
CA ASN A 155 4.73 -12.09 -16.65
C ASN A 155 4.07 -13.46 -16.44
N ASN A 156 3.13 -13.79 -17.32
CA ASN A 156 2.49 -15.11 -17.37
C ASN A 156 3.55 -16.13 -17.77
N PHE A 157 4.26 -16.66 -16.78
CA PHE A 157 5.08 -17.84 -16.97
C PHE A 157 4.33 -19.06 -16.44
N THR A 158 4.40 -20.17 -17.16
CA THR A 158 3.81 -21.43 -16.74
C THR A 158 4.87 -22.51 -16.84
N VAL A 159 5.10 -23.18 -15.72
CA VAL A 159 5.97 -24.36 -15.66
C VAL A 159 5.06 -25.57 -15.59
N MET A 160 5.17 -26.47 -16.56
CA MET A 160 4.42 -27.71 -16.61
C MET A 160 5.39 -28.88 -16.60
N LEU A 161 5.17 -29.85 -15.72
CA LEU A 161 5.84 -31.14 -15.82
C LEU A 161 5.07 -32.03 -16.80
N ASN A 162 5.75 -32.54 -17.82
CA ASN A 162 5.17 -33.54 -18.72
C ASN A 162 5.43 -34.96 -18.19
N ASN A 163 4.58 -35.40 -17.25
CA ASN A 163 4.67 -36.74 -16.65
C ASN A 163 4.17 -37.87 -17.57
N LYS A 164 3.78 -37.59 -18.82
CA LYS A 164 3.14 -38.58 -19.70
C LYS A 164 4.12 -39.35 -20.58
N LYS A 165 5.36 -38.90 -20.69
CA LYS A 165 6.32 -39.43 -21.67
C LYS A 165 7.14 -40.61 -21.14
N ASP A 166 7.30 -40.71 -19.83
CA ASP A 166 8.16 -41.73 -19.24
C ASP A 166 7.52 -42.35 -18.00
N LYS A 167 7.11 -43.62 -18.10
CA LYS A 167 6.57 -44.42 -16.98
C LYS A 167 7.67 -45.05 -16.13
N THR A 168 8.94 -44.85 -16.50
CA THR A 168 10.11 -45.45 -15.83
C THR A 168 10.64 -44.58 -14.68
N GLY A 169 10.27 -43.30 -14.62
CA GLY A 169 10.69 -42.39 -13.56
C GLY A 169 12.14 -41.89 -13.68
N GLU A 170 12.86 -42.24 -14.75
CA GLU A 170 14.26 -41.85 -14.95
C GLU A 170 14.41 -40.46 -15.58
N THR A 171 13.42 -40.01 -16.36
CA THR A 171 13.48 -38.72 -17.06
C THR A 171 12.26 -37.86 -16.78
N ILE A 172 12.49 -36.59 -16.38
CA ILE A 172 11.45 -35.57 -16.25
C ILE A 172 11.58 -34.53 -17.36
N GLU A 173 10.47 -34.23 -18.03
CA GLU A 173 10.42 -33.17 -19.04
C GLU A 173 9.67 -31.96 -18.45
N VAL A 174 10.38 -30.83 -18.35
CA VAL A 174 9.83 -29.57 -17.81
C VAL A 174 9.62 -28.60 -18.96
N ILE A 175 8.38 -28.16 -19.14
CA ILE A 175 7.98 -27.19 -20.17
C ILE A 175 7.79 -25.84 -19.50
N VAL A 176 8.61 -24.87 -19.88
CA VAL A 176 8.51 -23.48 -19.42
C VAL A 176 7.96 -22.63 -20.56
N LYS A 177 6.83 -21.97 -20.32
CA LYS A 177 6.22 -21.00 -21.23
C LYS A 177 6.29 -19.63 -20.58
N GLY A 178 6.65 -18.57 -21.31
CA GLY A 178 6.75 -17.21 -20.77
C GLY A 178 7.04 -16.19 -21.87
N GLN A 179 7.14 -14.91 -21.51
CA GLN A 179 7.48 -13.84 -22.46
C GLN A 179 8.95 -13.97 -22.93
N PRO A 180 9.26 -13.58 -24.18
CA PRO A 180 10.64 -13.54 -24.68
C PRO A 180 11.55 -12.72 -23.76
N GLY A 181 12.73 -13.25 -23.43
CA GLY A 181 13.69 -12.59 -22.53
C GLY A 181 13.50 -12.89 -21.04
N THR A 182 12.52 -13.72 -20.66
CA THR A 182 12.36 -14.18 -19.26
C THR A 182 13.44 -15.18 -18.88
N TYR A 183 14.14 -14.94 -17.77
CA TYR A 183 15.06 -15.89 -17.16
C TYR A 183 14.33 -16.72 -16.12
N VAL A 184 14.54 -18.05 -16.14
CA VAL A 184 13.89 -18.98 -15.22
C VAL A 184 14.95 -19.83 -14.53
N GLY A 185 14.99 -19.75 -13.20
CA GLY A 185 15.79 -20.64 -12.35
C GLY A 185 14.91 -21.78 -11.82
N LEU A 186 15.34 -23.02 -12.00
CA LEU A 186 14.67 -24.20 -11.46
C LEU A 186 15.52 -24.77 -10.32
N SER A 187 14.87 -25.11 -9.20
CA SER A 187 15.48 -25.80 -8.06
C SER A 187 14.63 -27.02 -7.71
N ALA A 188 15.28 -28.13 -7.39
CA ALA A 188 14.62 -29.35 -6.95
C ALA A 188 15.08 -29.66 -5.52
N VAL A 189 14.14 -29.87 -4.62
CA VAL A 189 14.39 -30.19 -3.21
C VAL A 189 13.66 -31.49 -2.88
N ASP A 190 14.31 -32.36 -2.10
CA ASP A 190 13.68 -33.58 -1.61
C ASP A 190 12.48 -33.23 -0.70
N HIS A 191 11.35 -33.89 -0.93
CA HIS A 191 10.10 -33.69 -0.17
C HIS A 191 10.31 -33.89 1.34
N VAL A 192 11.19 -34.81 1.76
CA VAL A 192 11.49 -35.06 3.18
C VAL A 192 12.23 -33.87 3.80
N LEU A 193 13.15 -33.26 3.05
CA LEU A 193 13.90 -32.07 3.49
C LEU A 193 13.06 -30.79 3.42
N HIS A 194 12.16 -30.67 2.45
CA HIS A 194 11.20 -29.56 2.34
C HIS A 194 10.26 -29.53 3.55
N ASN A 195 9.73 -30.69 3.97
CA ASN A 195 8.87 -30.78 5.17
C ASN A 195 9.61 -30.47 6.48
N MET A 196 10.93 -30.65 6.53
CA MET A 196 11.75 -30.32 7.71
C MET A 196 12.17 -28.84 7.76
N ARG A 197 12.03 -28.10 6.65
CA ARG A 197 12.41 -26.68 6.52
C ARG A 197 11.23 -25.79 6.12
N THR A 198 10.10 -25.99 6.78
CA THR A 198 8.92 -25.12 6.65
C THR A 198 9.30 -23.68 7.00
N GLY A 199 9.21 -22.77 6.02
CA GLY A 199 9.45 -21.33 6.20
C GLY A 199 10.72 -20.75 5.57
N SER A 200 11.34 -21.43 4.59
CA SER A 200 12.51 -20.91 3.87
C SER A 200 12.35 -20.84 2.34
N ASP A 201 11.13 -21.06 1.85
CA ASP A 201 10.84 -20.97 0.42
C ASP A 201 10.45 -19.55 0.03
N LEU A 202 11.06 -19.08 -1.07
CA LEU A 202 10.74 -17.80 -1.70
C LEU A 202 9.27 -17.78 -2.14
N SER A 203 8.42 -17.19 -1.31
CA SER A 203 7.03 -16.95 -1.66
C SER A 203 6.86 -15.54 -2.24
N PRO A 204 5.85 -15.30 -3.11
CA PRO A 204 5.51 -13.95 -3.55
C PRO A 204 5.28 -12.99 -2.37
N ALA A 205 4.75 -13.50 -1.25
CA ALA A 205 4.55 -12.73 -0.02
C ALA A 205 5.89 -12.29 0.62
N GLU A 206 6.90 -13.17 0.68
CA GLU A 206 8.24 -12.79 1.17
C GLU A 206 8.93 -11.77 0.27
N VAL A 207 8.74 -11.88 -1.04
CA VAL A 207 9.27 -10.89 -1.99
C VAL A 207 8.58 -9.54 -1.79
N LEU A 208 7.26 -9.53 -1.60
CA LEU A 208 6.48 -8.32 -1.32
C LEU A 208 6.92 -7.66 0.00
N GLU A 209 7.11 -8.46 1.05
CA GLU A 209 7.59 -8.02 2.36
C GLU A 209 8.97 -7.38 2.24
N LYS A 210 9.92 -8.05 1.57
CA LYS A 210 11.26 -7.48 1.32
C LYS A 210 11.18 -6.22 0.46
N MET A 211 10.33 -6.17 -0.56
CA MET A 211 10.13 -4.97 -1.37
C MET A 211 9.60 -3.80 -0.53
N ASN A 212 8.67 -4.05 0.40
CA ASN A 212 8.16 -3.03 1.32
C ASN A 212 9.25 -2.51 2.28
N THR A 213 10.17 -3.37 2.76
CA THR A 213 11.29 -2.90 3.61
C THR A 213 12.25 -1.92 2.92
N PHE A 214 12.30 -1.90 1.58
CA PHE A 214 13.07 -0.89 0.85
C PHE A 214 12.37 0.49 0.85
N ASP A 215 11.05 0.54 0.98
CA ASP A 215 10.25 1.78 1.04
C ASP A 215 10.18 2.37 2.47
N GLU A 216 10.36 1.55 3.51
CA GLU A 216 10.28 1.97 4.93
C GLU A 216 11.28 3.07 5.33
N ASN A 217 12.33 3.30 4.54
CA ASN A 217 13.34 4.28 4.89
C ASN A 217 12.90 5.75 4.66
N ARG A 218 11.70 6.02 4.13
CA ARG A 218 11.26 7.41 3.79
C ARG A 218 9.84 7.83 4.16
N ASN A 219 8.96 6.96 4.65
CA ASN A 219 7.69 7.40 5.25
C ASN A 219 7.12 6.34 6.21
N SER A 220 7.07 6.67 7.49
CA SER A 220 6.59 5.80 8.57
C SER A 220 5.08 5.60 8.52
N THR A 221 4.60 4.69 7.67
CA THR A 221 3.33 4.00 7.93
C THR A 221 3.67 2.66 8.54
N LEU A 222 3.48 2.55 9.85
CA LEU A 222 3.75 1.35 10.64
C LEU A 222 2.87 0.20 10.13
N THR A 223 3.39 -0.63 9.23
CA THR A 223 2.72 -1.84 8.76
C THR A 223 3.16 -2.99 9.66
N PHE A 224 2.33 -3.37 10.63
CA PHE A 224 2.58 -4.55 11.46
C PHE A 224 2.08 -5.80 10.74
N SER A 225 2.99 -6.60 10.19
CA SER A 225 2.67 -7.93 9.68
C SER A 225 2.77 -8.97 10.78
N TRP A 226 1.65 -9.65 11.10
CA TRP A 226 1.64 -10.78 12.04
C TRP A 226 1.98 -12.06 11.28
N LYS A 227 3.07 -12.72 11.67
CA LYS A 227 3.38 -14.09 11.22
C LYS A 227 2.95 -15.08 12.31
N SER A 228 1.84 -15.77 12.08
CA SER A 228 1.46 -16.94 12.86
C SER A 228 2.46 -18.06 12.55
N ARG A 229 3.09 -18.63 13.58
CA ARG A 229 3.81 -19.90 13.47
C ARG A 229 2.77 -21.01 13.56
N GLY A 230 2.44 -21.60 12.41
CA GLY A 230 1.83 -22.94 12.34
C GLY A 230 2.92 -23.99 12.30
#